data_AF-A0A4R5AYR9-F1
#
_entry.id   AF-A0A4R5AYR9-F1
#
_cell.length_a   1.000
_cell.length_b   1.000
_cell.length_c   1.000
_cell.angle_alpha   90.00
_cell.angle_beta   90.00
_cell.angle_gamma   90.00
#
_symmetry.space_group_name_H-M   'P 1'
#
loop_
_entity.id
_entity.type
_entity.pdbx_description
1 polymer ?
#
loop_
_entity_poly.entity_id
_entity_poly.type
_entity_poly.pdbx_seq_one_letter_code
_entity_poly.pdbx_strand_id
1 'polypeptide(L)'
;MITIIKGEMVFFGPRPALYNQEDLMALRVADNVHTLKPGISGWAQVNGRDEISIEEKVAYEVEYLKRKSFLFDLKICILIFTKVVGRHDVKH
;
A
#
# COMPACT_ATOMS: atom_id res chain seq x y z
N MET A 1 0.52 -16.11 -0.10
CA MET A 1 1.72 -16.26 -0.98
C MET A 1 1.37 -16.90 -2.33
N ILE A 2 0.44 -17.88 -2.37
CA ILE A 2 -0.03 -18.53 -3.62
C ILE A 2 -0.69 -17.54 -4.62
N THR A 3 -1.28 -16.44 -4.14
CA THR A 3 -1.96 -15.40 -4.95
C THR A 3 -1.02 -14.45 -5.71
N ILE A 4 0.23 -14.29 -5.26
CA ILE A 4 1.22 -13.43 -5.94
C ILE A 4 1.73 -14.11 -7.22
N ILE A 5 1.92 -15.43 -7.17
CA ILE A 5 2.42 -16.23 -8.29
C ILE A 5 1.37 -16.37 -9.41
N LYS A 6 0.07 -16.28 -9.05
CA LYS A 6 -1.05 -16.27 -10.02
C LYS A 6 -1.19 -14.95 -10.80
N GLY A 7 -0.37 -13.93 -10.49
CA GLY A 7 -0.44 -12.62 -11.15
C GLY A 7 -1.59 -11.73 -10.69
N GLU A 8 -2.32 -12.15 -9.65
CA GLU A 8 -3.43 -11.43 -9.02
C GLU A 8 -2.94 -10.33 -8.08
N MET A 9 -1.72 -10.45 -7.55
CA MET A 9 -1.10 -9.48 -6.63
C MET A 9 0.27 -9.02 -7.11
N VAL A 10 0.69 -7.84 -6.64
CA VAL A 10 2.03 -7.26 -6.86
C VAL A 10 2.74 -7.05 -5.52
N PHE A 11 4.02 -6.69 -5.56
CA PHE A 11 4.77 -6.41 -4.34
C PHE A 11 4.36 -5.07 -3.72
N PHE A 12 4.26 -4.02 -4.55
CA PHE A 12 3.85 -2.66 -4.17
C PHE A 12 2.49 -2.27 -4.78
N GLY A 13 1.50 -2.02 -3.93
CA GLY A 13 0.15 -1.64 -4.33
C GLY A 13 -0.80 -1.47 -3.13
N PRO A 14 -2.06 -1.09 -3.36
CA PRO A 14 -3.08 -0.98 -2.33
C PRO A 14 -3.24 -2.31 -1.59
N ARG A 15 -3.41 -2.27 -0.27
CA ARG A 15 -3.70 -3.49 0.49
C ARG A 15 -5.09 -4.02 0.09
N PRO A 16 -5.28 -5.34 -0.11
CA PRO A 16 -6.61 -5.90 -0.38
C PRO A 16 -7.64 -5.38 0.62
N ALA A 17 -8.79 -4.89 0.12
CA ALA A 17 -9.90 -4.53 0.99
C ALA A 17 -10.45 -5.81 1.64
N LEU A 18 -10.82 -5.72 2.91
CA LEU A 18 -11.60 -6.77 3.57
C LEU A 18 -13.07 -6.65 3.16
N TYR A 19 -13.82 -7.75 3.28
CA TYR A 19 -15.23 -7.83 2.89
C TYR A 19 -16.15 -6.85 3.65
N ASN A 20 -15.71 -6.35 4.81
CA ASN A 20 -16.44 -5.44 5.66
C ASN A 20 -16.04 -3.96 5.49
N GLN A 21 -15.40 -3.61 4.37
CA GLN A 21 -14.90 -2.25 4.10
C GLN A 21 -15.54 -1.64 2.85
N GLU A 22 -16.87 -1.58 2.84
CA GLU A 22 -17.64 -1.04 1.71
C GLU A 22 -17.29 0.42 1.42
N ASP A 23 -17.14 1.27 2.45
CA ASP A 23 -16.76 2.68 2.30
C ASP A 23 -15.39 2.85 1.62
N LEU A 24 -14.41 2.02 2.03
CA LEU A 24 -13.08 2.01 1.41
C LEU A 24 -13.15 1.59 -0.06
N MET A 25 -13.97 0.59 -0.39
CA MET A 25 -14.15 0.15 -1.77
C MET A 25 -14.82 1.24 -2.62
N ALA A 26 -15.86 1.88 -2.10
CA ALA A 26 -16.55 2.98 -2.78
C ALA A 26 -15.60 4.15 -3.09
N LEU A 27 -14.80 4.58 -2.11
CA LEU A 27 -13.81 5.64 -2.28
C LEU A 27 -12.72 5.25 -3.30
N ARG A 28 -12.21 4.02 -3.25
CA ARG A 28 -11.24 3.52 -4.24
C ARG A 28 -11.80 3.45 -5.65
N VAL A 29 -13.10 3.17 -5.80
CA VAL A 29 -13.76 3.20 -7.11
C VAL A 29 -13.86 4.62 -7.61
N ALA A 30 -14.31 5.55 -6.77
CA ALA A 30 -14.43 6.97 -7.11
C ALA A 30 -13.11 7.59 -7.59
N ASP A 31 -11.99 7.24 -6.94
CA ASP A 31 -10.67 7.78 -7.28
C ASP A 31 -9.84 6.92 -8.25
N ASN A 32 -10.47 5.95 -8.94
CA ASN A 32 -9.80 5.04 -9.89
C ASN A 32 -8.67 4.15 -9.30
N VAL A 33 -8.55 4.07 -7.98
CA VAL A 33 -7.56 3.24 -7.28
C VAL A 33 -7.79 1.75 -7.52
N HIS A 34 -9.04 1.34 -7.76
CA HIS A 34 -9.40 -0.04 -8.11
C HIS A 34 -8.68 -0.60 -9.35
N THR A 35 -8.09 0.25 -10.19
CA THR A 35 -7.27 -0.15 -11.34
C THR A 35 -5.90 -0.70 -10.95
N LEU A 36 -5.42 -0.39 -9.74
CA LEU A 36 -4.16 -0.91 -9.22
C LEU A 36 -4.33 -2.34 -8.74
N LYS A 37 -3.33 -3.17 -9.06
CA LYS A 37 -3.27 -4.52 -8.49
C LYS A 37 -2.98 -4.46 -6.98
N PRO A 38 -3.64 -5.32 -6.18
CA PRO A 38 -3.39 -5.38 -4.75
C PRO A 38 -1.94 -5.75 -4.44
N GLY A 39 -1.37 -5.09 -3.43
CA GLY A 39 0.02 -5.20 -3.01
C GLY A 39 0.23 -5.92 -1.68
N ILE A 40 1.42 -6.49 -1.48
CA ILE A 40 1.88 -6.95 -0.16
C ILE A 40 2.14 -5.74 0.75
N SER A 41 2.74 -4.69 0.19
CA SER A 41 2.99 -3.40 0.83
C SER A 41 2.58 -2.27 -0.11
N GLY A 42 2.46 -1.05 0.40
CA GLY A 42 2.05 0.09 -0.43
C GLY A 42 2.39 1.43 0.20
N TRP A 43 2.18 2.50 -0.56
CA TRP A 43 2.51 3.87 -0.13
C TRP A 43 1.76 4.27 1.15
N ALA A 44 0.48 3.93 1.28
CA ALA A 44 -0.28 4.16 2.51
C ALA A 44 0.33 3.44 3.74
N GLN A 45 0.87 2.23 3.55
CA GLN A 45 1.54 1.46 4.61
C GLN A 45 2.86 2.11 5.05
N VAL A 46 3.52 2.87 4.18
CA VAL A 46 4.73 3.60 4.54
C VAL A 46 4.39 4.91 5.26
N ASN A 47 3.29 5.58 4.92
CA ASN A 47 2.97 6.90 5.47
C ASN A 47 2.14 6.88 6.76
N GLY A 48 1.38 5.83 7.04
CA GLY A 48 0.56 5.79 8.27
C GLY A 48 0.09 4.42 8.75
N ARG A 49 0.22 3.37 7.92
CA ARG A 49 -0.27 2.00 8.23
C ARG A 49 -1.73 2.00 8.70
N ASP A 50 -1.95 1.69 9.97
CA ASP A 50 -3.25 1.47 10.59
C ASP A 50 -3.69 2.69 11.42
N GLU A 51 -2.86 3.75 11.48
CA GLU A 51 -3.13 4.98 12.24
C GLU A 51 -3.79 6.08 11.40
N ILE A 52 -3.95 5.86 10.09
CA ILE A 52 -4.55 6.82 9.14
C ILE A 52 -6.00 6.48 8.82
N SER A 53 -6.79 7.52 8.53
CA SER A 53 -8.19 7.35 8.15
C SER A 53 -8.34 6.63 6.80
N ILE A 54 -9.57 6.21 6.48
CA ILE A 54 -9.87 5.57 5.19
C ILE A 54 -9.61 6.55 4.04
N GLU A 55 -9.99 7.82 4.21
CA GLU A 55 -9.80 8.88 3.23
C GLU A 55 -8.31 9.16 3.00
N GLU A 56 -7.52 9.27 4.08
CA GLU A 56 -6.07 9.45 3.97
C GLU A 56 -5.41 8.25 3.29
N LYS A 57 -5.85 7.03 3.62
CA LYS A 57 -5.37 5.81 2.97
C LYS A 57 -5.63 5.83 1.47
N VAL A 58 -6.84 6.20 1.05
CA VAL A 58 -7.18 6.33 -0.38
C VAL A 58 -6.36 7.45 -1.02
N ALA A 59 -6.17 8.59 -0.36
CA ALA A 59 -5.35 9.68 -0.87
C ALA A 59 -3.90 9.25 -1.15
N TYR A 60 -3.28 8.46 -0.27
CA TYR A 60 -1.96 7.87 -0.52
C TYR A 60 -1.98 6.84 -1.66
N GLU A 61 -3.05 6.07 -1.80
CA GLU A 61 -3.18 5.12 -2.91
C GLU A 61 -3.37 5.84 -4.26
N VAL A 62 -4.07 6.96 -4.29
CA VAL A 62 -4.19 7.87 -5.45
C VAL A 62 -2.85 8.50 -5.79
N GLU A 63 -2.10 8.94 -4.77
CA GLU A 63 -0.75 9.48 -5.00
C GLU A 63 0.17 8.41 -5.61
N TYR A 64 0.09 7.18 -5.11
CA TYR A 64 0.82 6.07 -5.70
C TYR A 64 0.39 5.81 -7.14
N LEU A 65 -0.91 5.78 -7.44
CA LEU A 65 -1.42 5.64 -8.82
C LEU A 65 -0.81 6.70 -9.76
N LYS A 66 -0.74 7.96 -9.33
CA LYS A 66 -0.22 9.08 -10.13
C LYS A 66 1.30 9.06 -10.29
N ARG A 67 2.04 8.63 -9.27
CA ARG A 67 3.52 8.67 -9.24
C ARG A 67 4.19 7.33 -9.55
N LYS A 68 3.41 6.28 -9.79
CA LYS A 68 3.87 4.89 -9.96
C LYS A 68 4.97 4.84 -11.02
N SER A 69 6.18 4.54 -10.56
CA SER A 69 7.38 4.41 -11.39
C SER A 69 8.37 3.50 -10.69
N PHE A 70 9.31 2.93 -11.45
CA PHE A 70 10.34 2.05 -10.88
C PHE A 70 11.13 2.73 -9.74
N LEU A 71 11.45 4.02 -9.89
CA LEU A 71 12.13 4.80 -8.85
C LEU A 71 11.28 5.00 -7.59
N PHE A 72 9.96 5.17 -7.76
CA PHE A 72 9.05 5.29 -6.64
C PHE A 72 8.93 3.97 -5.87
N ASP A 73 8.86 2.85 -6.58
CA ASP A 73 8.84 1.51 -5.97
C ASP A 73 10.14 1.24 -5.19
N LEU A 74 11.30 1.64 -5.74
CA LEU A 74 12.58 1.56 -5.04
C LEU A 74 12.59 2.43 -3.78
N LYS A 75 12.03 3.65 -3.83
CA LYS A 75 11.87 4.52 -2.65
C LYS A 75 11.02 3.84 -1.57
N ILE A 76 9.88 3.24 -1.94
CA ILE A 76 9.03 2.49 -1.01
C ILE A 76 9.84 1.36 -0.37
N CYS A 77 10.60 0.61 -1.16
CA CYS A 77 11.44 -0.48 -0.68
C CYS A 77 12.44 -0.01 0.39
N ILE A 78 13.17 1.09 0.12
CA ILE A 78 14.16 1.66 1.05
C ILE A 78 13.48 2.15 2.33
N LEU A 79 12.32 2.80 2.23
CA LEU A 79 11.58 3.28 3.41
C LEU A 79 11.07 2.13 4.28
N ILE A 80 10.64 1.03 3.68
CA ILE A 80 10.27 -0.18 4.41
C ILE A 80 11.51 -0.78 5.07
N PHE A 81 12.61 -0.91 4.33
CA PHE A 81 13.87 -1.48 4.84
C PHE A 81 14.40 -0.70 6.03
N THR A 82 14.49 0.64 5.93
CA THR A 82 14.91 1.52 7.03
C THR A 82 13.98 1.41 8.25
N LYS A 83 12.65 1.31 8.05
CA LYS A 83 11.70 1.08 9.15
C LYS A 83 11.85 -0.29 9.80
N VAL A 84 12.22 -1.33 9.06
CA VAL A 84 12.43 -2.69 9.59
C VAL A 84 13.77 -2.78 10.32
N VAL A 85 14.85 -2.26 9.72
CA VAL A 85 16.18 -2.24 10.33
C VAL A 85 16.21 -1.34 11.56
N GLY A 86 15.57 -0.16 11.53
CA GLY A 86 15.47 0.74 12.68
C GLY A 86 14.68 0.16 13.85
N ARG A 87 13.76 -0.80 13.61
CA ARG A 87 13.08 -1.55 14.68
C ARG A 87 13.98 -2.60 15.33
N HIS A 88 15.03 -3.04 14.66
CA HIS A 88 16.00 -3.99 15.18
C HIS A 88 17.00 -3.36 16.18
N ASP A 89 16.99 -2.03 16.31
CA ASP A 89 17.77 -1.30 17.34
C ASP A 89 16.95 -1.02 18.62
N VAL A 90 15.73 -1.54 18.73
CA VAL A 90 15.04 -1.59 20.02
C VAL A 90 15.59 -2.81 20.77
N LYS A 91 16.68 -2.57 21.50
CA LYS A 91 17.19 -3.49 22.52
C LYS A 91 16.12 -3.76 23.58
N HIS A 92 16.10 -5.03 23.99
CA HIS A 92 15.51 -5.65 25.19
C HIS A 92 14.02 -6.03 25.12
#